data_AF-A0A523U9G7-F1
#
_entry.id   AF-A0A523U9G7-F1
#
_cell.length_a   1.000
_cell.length_b   1.000
_cell.length_c   1.000
_cell.angle_alpha   90.00
_cell.angle_beta   90.00
_cell.angle_gamma   90.00
#
_symmetry.space_group_name_H-M   'P 1'
#
loop_
_entity.id
_entity.type
_entity.pdbx_description
1 polymer ?
#
loop_
_entity_poly.entity_id
_entity_poly.type
_entity_poly.pdbx_seq_one_letter_code
_entity_poly.pdbx_strand_id
1 'polypeptide(L)'
;MAENDNVSREALFAAIVSEAAGFYKIITITGSSFLGGSLLFMEKIAPNPKMWTLWYFLLPSWLFIIASIGIVIYVRRKNIESGRLALEGKYDEATEIDRQTAFWSTTSMIALLVGMLLLLLFGLINIAYAAT
;
A
#
# COMPACT_ATOMS: atom_id res chain seq x y z
N MET A 1 -35.21 -23.72 17.55
CA MET A 1 -33.84 -23.30 17.91
C MET A 1 -33.39 -22.31 16.85
N ALA A 2 -33.58 -21.02 17.13
CA ALA A 2 -33.00 -19.95 16.32
C ALA A 2 -31.85 -19.40 17.15
N GLU A 3 -30.63 -19.77 16.77
CA GLU A 3 -29.39 -19.27 17.34
C GLU A 3 -29.33 -17.77 17.01
N ASN A 4 -29.48 -16.95 18.03
CA ASN A 4 -29.48 -15.50 17.92
C ASN A 4 -28.03 -15.08 17.65
N ASP A 5 -27.74 -14.80 16.39
CA ASP A 5 -26.43 -14.43 15.83
C ASP A 5 -26.00 -13.02 16.30
N ASN A 6 -26.01 -12.79 17.61
CA ASN A 6 -25.61 -11.54 18.26
C ASN A 6 -24.08 -11.48 18.31
N VAL A 7 -23.46 -11.25 17.15
CA VAL A 7 -22.06 -10.84 17.09
C VAL A 7 -21.91 -9.56 17.93
N SER A 8 -21.09 -9.63 18.98
CA SER A 8 -20.89 -8.49 19.87
C SER A 8 -20.19 -7.34 19.12
N ARG A 9 -20.54 -6.09 19.44
CA ARG A 9 -19.94 -4.91 18.79
C ARG A 9 -18.43 -4.87 18.99
N GLU A 10 -17.96 -5.40 20.11
CA GLU A 10 -16.54 -5.53 20.45
C GLU A 10 -15.85 -6.53 19.51
N ALA A 11 -16.51 -7.66 19.20
CA ALA A 11 -15.99 -8.63 18.24
C ALA A 11 -15.91 -8.03 16.82
N LEU A 12 -16.95 -7.30 16.39
CA LEU A 12 -16.96 -6.59 15.11
C LEU A 12 -15.82 -5.55 15.04
N PHE A 13 -15.65 -4.75 16.09
CA PHE A 13 -14.61 -3.72 16.15
C PHE A 13 -13.20 -4.33 16.13
N ALA A 14 -12.98 -5.39 16.91
CA ALA A 14 -11.71 -6.12 16.92
C ALA A 14 -11.38 -6.71 15.54
N ALA A 15 -12.38 -7.24 14.82
CA ALA A 15 -12.22 -7.73 13.47
C ALA A 15 -11.78 -6.62 12.50
N ILE A 16 -12.48 -5.48 12.51
CA ILE A 16 -12.15 -4.33 11.64
C ILE A 16 -10.72 -3.82 11.90
N VAL A 17 -10.33 -3.68 13.17
CA VAL A 17 -8.97 -3.22 13.53
C VAL A 17 -7.91 -4.23 13.07
N SER A 18 -8.18 -5.53 13.23
CA SER A 18 -7.30 -6.59 12.76
C SER A 18 -7.15 -6.59 11.24
N GLU A 19 -8.25 -6.44 10.50
CA GLU A 19 -8.24 -6.34 9.04
C GLU A 19 -7.45 -5.13 8.54
N ALA A 20 -7.62 -3.96 9.17
CA ALA A 20 -6.86 -2.76 8.83
C ALA A 20 -5.35 -2.95 9.05
N ALA A 21 -4.96 -3.60 10.16
CA ALA A 21 -3.56 -3.95 10.40
C ALA A 21 -3.02 -4.94 9.35
N GLY A 22 -3.84 -5.91 8.96
CA GLY A 22 -3.56 -6.85 7.87
C GLY A 22 -3.32 -6.13 6.54
N PHE A 23 -4.19 -5.18 6.18
CA PHE A 23 -4.08 -4.38 4.98
C PHE A 23 -2.76 -3.58 4.91
N TYR A 24 -2.38 -2.88 5.99
CA TYR A 24 -1.12 -2.15 6.03
C TYR A 24 0.10 -3.05 5.89
N LYS A 25 0.04 -4.24 6.49
CA LYS A 25 1.08 -5.27 6.36
C LYS A 25 1.17 -5.78 4.92
N ILE A 26 0.05 -6.01 4.24
CA ILE A 26 0.03 -6.42 2.84
C ILE A 26 0.70 -5.37 1.95
N ILE A 27 0.34 -4.09 2.08
CA ILE A 27 0.94 -3.02 1.27
C ILE A 27 2.44 -2.94 1.49
N THR A 28 2.87 -2.90 2.76
CA THR A 28 4.30 -2.74 3.09
C THR A 28 5.15 -3.93 2.66
N ILE A 29 4.66 -5.16 2.86
CA ILE A 29 5.36 -6.37 2.39
C ILE A 29 5.42 -6.37 0.87
N THR A 30 4.28 -6.22 0.19
CA THR A 30 4.23 -6.28 -1.28
C THR A 30 5.10 -5.20 -1.91
N GLY A 31 4.99 -3.96 -1.45
CA GLY A 31 5.82 -2.86 -1.94
C GLY A 31 7.32 -3.09 -1.71
N SER A 32 7.70 -3.55 -0.51
CA SER A 32 9.10 -3.87 -0.20
C SER A 32 9.63 -5.02 -1.04
N SER A 33 8.82 -6.05 -1.30
CA SER A 33 9.18 -7.18 -2.15
C SER A 33 9.39 -6.77 -3.61
N PHE A 34 8.54 -5.89 -4.17
CA PHE A 34 8.72 -5.39 -5.53
C PHE A 34 9.96 -4.50 -5.66
N LEU A 35 10.18 -3.57 -4.71
CA LEU A 35 11.38 -2.73 -4.68
C LEU A 35 12.64 -3.58 -4.53
N GLY A 36 12.70 -4.41 -3.49
CA GLY A 36 13.85 -5.28 -3.22
C GLY A 36 14.11 -6.26 -4.35
N GLY A 37 13.05 -6.88 -4.90
CA GLY A 37 13.16 -7.77 -6.05
C GLY A 37 13.71 -7.05 -7.29
N SER A 38 13.22 -5.85 -7.60
CA SER A 38 13.73 -5.09 -8.74
C SER A 38 15.18 -4.65 -8.58
N LEU A 39 15.62 -4.34 -7.35
CA LEU A 39 17.02 -4.00 -7.07
C LEU A 39 17.93 -5.22 -7.18
N LEU A 40 17.54 -6.35 -6.56
CA LEU A 40 18.35 -7.57 -6.54
C LEU A 40 18.46 -8.26 -7.89
N PHE A 41 17.43 -8.13 -8.73
CA PHE A 41 17.38 -8.81 -10.02
C PHE A 41 17.45 -7.83 -11.21
N MET A 42 17.88 -6.58 -10.99
CA MET A 42 17.95 -5.57 -12.05
C MET A 42 18.73 -6.06 -13.27
N GLU A 43 19.89 -6.67 -13.05
CA GLU A 43 20.76 -7.20 -14.12
C GLU A 43 20.10 -8.33 -14.92
N LYS A 44 19.20 -9.09 -14.30
CA LYS A 44 18.45 -10.17 -14.98
C LYS A 44 17.22 -9.64 -15.70
N ILE A 45 16.55 -8.65 -15.11
CA ILE A 45 15.31 -8.04 -15.64
C ILE A 45 15.64 -7.14 -16.83
N ALA A 46 16.73 -6.38 -16.75
CA ALA A 46 17.16 -5.46 -17.79
C ALA A 46 18.70 -5.47 -17.89
N PRO A 47 19.29 -6.47 -18.58
CA PRO A 47 20.75 -6.54 -18.75
C PRO A 47 21.32 -5.39 -19.58
N ASN A 48 20.54 -4.87 -20.53
CA ASN A 48 20.89 -3.71 -21.37
C ASN A 48 19.73 -2.70 -21.39
N PRO A 49 19.44 -2.01 -20.28
CA PRO A 49 18.25 -1.19 -20.16
C PRO A 49 18.32 0.00 -21.11
N LYS A 50 17.25 0.22 -21.88
CA LYS A 50 17.14 1.46 -22.67
C LYS A 50 16.83 2.62 -21.73
N MET A 51 17.54 3.75 -21.90
CA MET A 51 17.40 4.93 -21.04
C MET A 51 15.95 5.41 -20.86
N TRP A 52 15.13 5.36 -21.92
CA TRP A 52 13.73 5.77 -21.83
C TRP A 52 12.91 4.86 -20.91
N THR A 53 13.21 3.55 -20.85
CA THR A 53 12.50 2.62 -19.96
C THR A 53 12.80 2.91 -18.48
N LEU A 54 14.01 3.38 -18.18
CA LEU A 54 14.40 3.78 -16.84
C LEU A 54 13.61 5.01 -16.37
N TRP A 55 13.52 6.04 -17.23
CA TRP A 55 12.85 7.30 -16.89
C TRP A 55 11.33 7.21 -16.86
N TYR A 56 10.72 6.45 -17.77
CA TYR A 56 9.26 6.40 -17.88
C TYR A 56 8.60 5.29 -17.07
N PHE A 57 9.33 4.22 -16.72
CA PHE A 57 8.74 3.06 -16.03
C PHE A 57 9.41 2.78 -14.70
N LEU A 58 10.73 2.59 -14.67
CA LEU A 58 11.42 2.18 -13.45
C LEU A 58 11.37 3.26 -12.36
N LEU A 59 11.79 4.49 -12.67
CA LEU A 59 11.82 5.56 -11.69
C LEU A 59 10.42 5.91 -11.18
N PRO A 60 9.39 6.11 -12.02
CA PRO A 60 8.03 6.35 -11.54
C PRO A 60 7.50 5.17 -10.73
N SER A 61 7.76 3.92 -11.15
CA SER A 61 7.40 2.73 -10.37
C SER A 61 7.90 2.81 -8.94
N TRP A 62 9.19 3.06 -8.76
CA TRP A 62 9.79 3.17 -7.44
C TRP A 62 9.18 4.30 -6.62
N LEU A 63 8.99 5.47 -7.22
CA LEU A 63 8.37 6.61 -6.54
C LEU A 63 6.94 6.29 -6.08
N PHE A 64 6.13 5.64 -6.92
CA PHE A 64 4.77 5.24 -6.56
C PHE A 64 4.74 4.20 -5.42
N ILE A 65 5.63 3.21 -5.44
CA ILE A 65 5.70 2.19 -4.37
C ILE A 65 6.19 2.82 -3.06
N ILE A 66 7.23 3.67 -3.11
CA ILE A 66 7.75 4.37 -1.93
C ILE A 66 6.68 5.31 -1.36
N ALA A 67 5.98 6.06 -2.22
CA ALA A 67 4.88 6.93 -1.81
C ALA A 67 3.75 6.13 -1.17
N SER A 68 3.37 4.97 -1.72
CA SER A 68 2.37 4.08 -1.13
C SER A 68 2.73 3.66 0.31
N ILE A 69 3.97 3.20 0.51
CA ILE A 69 4.47 2.82 1.84
C ILE A 69 4.46 4.03 2.79
N GLY A 70 4.92 5.19 2.33
CA GLY A 70 4.92 6.44 3.10
C GLY A 70 3.51 6.87 3.53
N ILE A 71 2.53 6.78 2.62
CA ILE A 71 1.13 7.09 2.93
C ILE A 71 0.57 6.11 3.97
N VAL A 72 0.87 4.81 3.89
CA VAL A 72 0.44 3.83 4.90
C VAL A 72 1.03 4.15 6.28
N ILE A 73 2.30 4.53 6.36
CA ILE A 73 2.93 4.95 7.61
C ILE A 73 2.23 6.19 8.19
N TYR A 74 1.93 7.17 7.33
CA TYR A 74 1.20 8.38 7.72
C TYR A 74 -0.22 8.06 8.23
N VAL A 75 -0.97 7.24 7.48
CA VAL A 75 -2.31 6.77 7.86
C VAL A 75 -2.28 6.07 9.21
N ARG A 76 -1.32 5.17 9.42
CA ARG A 76 -1.19 4.45 10.68
C ARG A 76 -0.97 5.38 11.86
N ARG A 77 -0.14 6.42 11.69
CA ARG A 77 0.05 7.46 12.70
C ARG A 77 -1.25 8.22 12.98
N LYS A 78 -2.00 8.57 11.94
CA LYS A 78 -3.29 9.27 12.07
C LYS A 78 -4.38 8.42 12.72
N ASN A 79 -4.45 7.12 12.45
CA ASN A 79 -5.38 6.23 13.13
C ASN A 79 -5.07 6.10 14.64
N ILE A 80 -3.79 6.12 15.03
CA ILE A 80 -3.42 6.16 16.47
C ILE A 80 -3.87 7.48 17.11
N GLU A 81 -3.71 8.59 16.40
CA GLU A 81 -4.17 9.91 16.85
C GLU A 81 -5.71 9.96 17.00
N SER A 82 -6.44 9.45 16.02
CA SER A 82 -7.91 9.29 16.06
C SER A 82 -8.34 8.46 17.27
N GLY A 83 -7.72 7.30 17.48
CA GLY A 83 -8.00 6.44 18.64
C GLY A 83 -7.77 7.14 19.98
N ARG A 84 -6.72 7.95 20.10
CA ARG A 84 -6.47 8.76 21.30
C ARG A 84 -7.58 9.81 21.52
N LEU A 85 -8.01 10.51 20.47
CA LEU A 85 -9.07 11.51 20.56
C LEU A 85 -10.42 10.89 20.94
N ALA A 86 -10.73 9.70 20.41
CA ALA A 86 -11.90 8.95 20.80
C ALA A 86 -11.90 8.58 22.31
N LEU A 87 -10.74 8.19 22.86
CA LEU A 87 -10.59 7.94 24.30
C LEU A 87 -10.75 9.20 25.17
N GLU A 88 -10.44 10.38 24.62
CA GLU A 88 -10.69 11.68 25.25
C GLU A 88 -12.15 12.17 25.09
N GLY A 89 -13.01 11.39 24.43
CA GLY A 89 -14.41 11.76 24.16
C GLY A 89 -14.61 12.76 23.01
N LYS A 90 -13.55 13.08 22.25
CA LYS A 90 -13.57 14.01 21.11
C LYS A 90 -13.91 13.28 19.81
N TYR A 91 -15.13 12.76 19.73
CA TYR A 91 -15.56 11.90 18.63
C TYR A 91 -15.65 12.61 17.27
N ASP A 92 -15.98 13.90 17.25
CA ASP A 92 -16.09 14.66 16.00
C ASP A 92 -14.71 14.82 15.32
N GLU A 93 -13.69 15.17 16.09
CA GLU A 93 -12.30 15.29 15.61
C GLU A 93 -11.75 13.93 15.15
N ALA A 94 -12.03 12.86 15.90
CA ALA A 94 -11.65 11.49 15.54
C ALA A 94 -12.29 11.07 14.21
N THR A 95 -13.58 11.37 14.01
CA THR A 95 -14.32 11.03 12.79
C THR A 95 -13.77 11.76 11.57
N GLU A 96 -13.32 13.02 11.71
CA GLU A 96 -12.68 13.76 10.63
C GLU A 96 -11.37 13.10 10.20
N ILE A 97 -10.53 12.71 11.16
CA ILE A 97 -9.29 11.99 10.88
C ILE A 97 -9.59 10.67 10.16
N ASP A 98 -10.55 9.89 10.63
CA ASP A 98 -10.92 8.60 10.03
C ASP A 98 -11.39 8.75 8.57
N ARG A 99 -12.14 9.81 8.26
CA ARG A 99 -12.55 10.11 6.88
C ARG A 99 -11.36 10.43 5.99
N GLN A 100 -10.40 11.21 6.48
CA GLN A 100 -9.19 11.52 5.73
C GLN A 100 -8.33 10.27 5.52
N THR A 101 -8.16 9.44 6.55
CA THR A 101 -7.33 8.23 6.46
C THR A 101 -7.93 7.16 5.53
N ALA A 102 -9.25 7.10 5.39
CA ALA A 102 -9.90 6.25 4.39
C ALA A 102 -9.52 6.64 2.95
N PHE A 103 -9.52 7.94 2.64
CA PHE A 103 -9.08 8.46 1.34
C PHE A 103 -7.60 8.15 1.08
N TRP A 104 -6.74 8.40 2.07
CA TRP A 104 -5.31 8.12 1.96
C TRP A 104 -5.00 6.63 1.84
N SER A 105 -5.75 5.76 2.52
CA SER A 105 -5.63 4.29 2.39
C SER A 105 -5.98 3.81 0.98
N THR A 106 -7.01 4.39 0.37
CA THR A 106 -7.36 4.06 -1.02
C THR A 106 -6.28 4.56 -1.98
N THR A 107 -5.77 5.77 -1.73
CA THR A 107 -4.71 6.38 -2.54
C THR A 107 -3.41 5.57 -2.47
N SER A 108 -3.03 5.05 -1.29
CA SER A 108 -1.84 4.21 -1.14
C SER A 108 -1.98 2.89 -1.90
N MET A 109 -3.16 2.26 -1.89
CA MET A 109 -3.42 1.06 -2.68
C MET A 109 -3.30 1.33 -4.18
N ILE A 110 -3.92 2.41 -4.68
CA ILE A 110 -3.82 2.78 -6.10
C ILE A 110 -2.36 3.04 -6.49
N ALA A 111 -1.63 3.80 -5.67
CA ALA A 111 -0.21 4.07 -5.89
C ALA A 111 0.61 2.78 -5.95
N LEU A 112 0.35 1.81 -5.05
CA LEU A 112 1.02 0.51 -5.08
C LEU A 112 0.76 -0.24 -6.39
N LEU A 113 -0.51 -0.34 -6.80
CA LEU A 113 -0.92 -1.06 -8.01
C LEU A 113 -0.30 -0.43 -9.26
N VAL A 114 -0.33 0.90 -9.37
CA VAL A 114 0.30 1.63 -10.48
C VAL A 114 1.81 1.40 -10.49
N GLY A 115 2.47 1.49 -9.34
CA GLY A 115 3.91 1.24 -9.23
C GLY A 115 4.30 -0.18 -9.63
N MET A 116 3.57 -1.19 -9.15
CA MET A 116 3.76 -2.59 -9.52
C MET A 116 3.56 -2.81 -11.03
N LEU A 117 2.52 -2.22 -11.61
CA LEU A 117 2.23 -2.34 -13.05
C LEU A 117 3.36 -1.73 -13.89
N LEU A 118 3.84 -0.54 -13.52
CA LEU A 118 4.96 0.11 -14.20
C LEU A 118 6.24 -0.73 -14.10
N LEU A 119 6.51 -1.36 -12.95
CA LEU A 119 7.66 -2.24 -12.78
C LEU A 119 7.58 -3.47 -13.67
N LEU A 120 6.39 -4.06 -13.77
CA LEU A 120 6.13 -5.21 -14.62
C LEU A 120 6.31 -4.85 -16.10
N LEU A 121 5.79 -3.70 -16.53
CA LEU A 121 5.99 -3.20 -17.89
C LEU A 121 7.47 -2.93 -18.19
N PHE A 122 8.21 -2.32 -17.25
CA PHE A 122 9.67 -2.15 -17.36
C PHE A 122 10.38 -3.47 -17.64
N GLY A 123 10.06 -4.51 -16.86
CA GLY A 123 10.67 -5.83 -17.02
C GLY A 123 10.29 -6.49 -18.35
N LEU A 124 9.01 -6.52 -18.70
CA LEU A 124 8.54 -7.13 -19.95
C LEU A 124 9.16 -6.47 -21.19
N ILE A 125 9.22 -5.14 -21.21
CA ILE A 125 9.80 -4.40 -22.33
C ILE A 125 11.29 -4.74 -22.49
N ASN A 126 12.07 -4.71 -21.40
CA ASN A 126 13.51 -4.97 -21.48
C ASN A 126 13.84 -6.43 -21.78
N ILE A 127 13.05 -7.38 -21.27
CA ILE A 127 13.19 -8.81 -21.62
C ILE A 127 12.86 -9.04 -23.10
N ALA A 128 11.78 -8.43 -23.60
CA ALA A 128 11.42 -8.55 -25.01
C ALA A 128 12.51 -8.01 -25.94
N TYR A 129 13.12 -6.87 -25.59
CA TYR A 129 14.27 -6.32 -26.34
C TYR A 129 15.52 -7.18 -26.26
N ALA A 130 15.74 -7.91 -25.16
CA ALA A 130 16.87 -8.81 -25.04
C ALA A 130 16.69 -10.09 -25.87
N ALA A 131 15.45 -10.46 -26.21
CA ALA A 131 15.11 -11.63 -27.00
C ALA A 131 15.14 -11.39 -28.53
N THR A 132 15.20 -10.13 -28.97
CA THR A 132 15.34 -9.70 -30.37
C THR A 132 16.79 -9.34 -30.69
#